data_AF-A0A2V6H721-F1
#
_entry.id   AF-A0A2V6H721-F1
#
_cell.length_a   1.000
_cell.length_b   1.000
_cell.length_c   1.000
_cell.angle_alpha   90.00
_cell.angle_beta   90.00
_cell.angle_gamma   90.00
#
_symmetry.space_group_name_H-M   'P 1'
#
loop_
_entity.id
_entity.type
_entity.pdbx_description
1 polymer ?
#
loop_
_entity_poly.entity_id
_entity_poly.type
_entity_poly.pdbx_seq_one_letter_code
_entity_poly.pdbx_strand_id
1 'polypeptide(L)'
;MTRRRTPKTLRACLCWLVLTATSPVFAEKDPPMRTGLWVTQKISEAAANLSAFEAAIRGNPHLSGVCLHAGWKEIENEAGKLDFSSIDKTIAVLRRIGMKYELSLKPGVDTPAYVFQQGAQSVQTSVTNPHRRNFGEAVTVPVPWDPIYQQNFSRVIAQLGERYAADPLCIGVVLTCANFMGAEMHLPKRPEDRAKWKSMGNYEDKLLKVYCKYTDEWAKAFPHHQISLHLSKVLNLPSSRLSKSGWVQPWWGTNGLRPNGRPQCCPC
;
A
#
# COMPACT_ATOMS: atom_id res chain seq x y z
N MET A 1 83.21 39.02 -8.47
CA MET A 1 83.83 38.43 -7.26
C MET A 1 82.75 37.78 -6.42
N THR A 2 82.77 36.46 -6.41
CA THR A 2 81.87 35.54 -5.72
C THR A 2 82.14 35.53 -4.22
N ARG A 3 81.11 35.62 -3.37
CA ARG A 3 81.17 35.07 -2.02
C ARG A 3 79.79 34.60 -1.55
N ARG A 4 79.65 33.27 -1.48
CA ARG A 4 78.57 32.54 -0.82
C ARG A 4 78.59 32.84 0.68
N ARG A 5 77.42 33.06 1.27
CA ARG A 5 77.11 32.68 2.66
C ARG A 5 75.69 32.10 2.71
N THR A 6 75.64 30.82 3.08
CA THR A 6 74.46 30.03 3.41
C THR A 6 73.69 30.61 4.60
N PRO A 7 72.36 30.46 4.64
CA PRO A 7 71.67 30.27 5.91
C PRO A 7 70.90 28.94 5.98
N LYS A 8 70.83 28.47 7.21
CA LYS A 8 70.31 27.19 7.68
C LYS A 8 68.81 27.07 7.41
N THR A 9 68.37 25.99 6.77
CA THR A 9 66.95 25.63 6.65
C THR A 9 66.43 25.13 8.00
N LEU A 10 65.65 25.96 8.71
CA LEU A 10 64.76 25.48 9.77
C LEU A 10 63.59 24.72 9.10
N ARG A 11 63.44 23.44 9.45
CA ARG A 11 62.22 22.66 9.17
C ARG A 11 61.07 23.23 10.02
N ALA A 12 60.14 23.92 9.38
CA ALA A 12 58.85 24.22 9.98
C ALA A 12 57.90 23.05 9.72
N CYS A 13 57.53 22.32 10.78
CA CYS A 13 56.44 21.35 10.74
C CYS A 13 55.11 22.12 10.62
N LEU A 14 54.51 22.14 9.42
CA LEU A 14 53.10 22.53 9.26
C LEU A 14 52.23 21.33 9.62
N CYS A 15 51.65 21.34 10.83
CA CYS A 15 50.50 20.51 11.16
C CYS A 15 49.27 21.05 10.43
N TRP A 16 48.81 20.34 9.40
CA TRP A 16 47.51 20.58 8.77
C TRP A 16 46.39 20.17 9.73
N LEU A 17 45.67 21.15 10.27
CA LEU A 17 44.40 20.93 10.96
C LEU A 17 43.32 20.65 9.91
N VAL A 18 42.93 19.38 9.79
CA VAL A 18 41.73 18.99 9.04
C VAL A 18 40.52 19.37 9.89
N LEU A 19 39.85 20.48 9.56
CA LEU A 19 38.50 20.74 10.06
C LEU A 19 37.55 19.72 9.43
N THR A 20 37.14 18.72 10.21
CA THR A 20 35.98 17.91 9.88
C THR A 20 34.74 18.78 10.01
N ALA A 21 34.21 19.26 8.87
CA ALA A 21 32.91 19.89 8.83
C ALA A 21 31.85 18.83 9.19
N THR A 22 31.47 18.75 10.46
CA THR A 22 30.26 18.04 10.88
C THR A 22 29.08 18.83 10.34
N SER A 23 28.54 18.44 9.18
CA SER A 23 27.25 18.93 8.74
C SER A 23 26.25 18.68 9.86
N PRO A 24 25.55 19.70 10.39
CA PRO A 24 24.50 19.46 11.35
C PRO A 24 23.47 18.57 10.67
N VAL A 25 23.21 17.42 11.27
CA VAL A 25 22.05 16.58 10.94
C VAL A 25 20.84 17.46 11.26
N PHE A 26 20.28 18.11 10.24
CA PHE A 26 18.95 18.69 10.37
C PHE A 26 18.02 17.54 10.73
N ALA A 27 17.37 17.63 11.89
CA ALA A 27 16.22 16.80 12.17
C ALA A 27 15.25 17.00 11.02
N GLU A 28 15.06 15.96 10.21
CA GLU A 28 14.10 15.97 9.12
C GLU A 28 12.75 16.28 9.76
N LYS A 29 12.21 17.47 9.46
CA LYS A 29 10.92 17.88 9.97
C LYS A 29 9.91 16.85 9.49
N ASP A 30 9.17 16.23 10.41
CA ASP A 30 8.14 15.26 10.05
C ASP A 30 7.28 15.85 8.93
N PRO A 31 7.09 15.12 7.81
CA PRO A 31 6.29 15.62 6.72
C PRO A 31 4.90 15.98 7.27
N PRO A 32 4.33 17.12 6.85
CA PRO A 32 3.06 17.57 7.40
C PRO A 32 2.00 16.48 7.24
N MET A 33 1.30 16.16 8.33
CA MET A 33 0.19 15.20 8.29
C MET A 33 -0.84 15.68 7.27
N ARG A 34 -1.20 14.78 6.35
CA ARG A 34 -2.25 15.04 5.37
C ARG A 34 -3.59 15.02 6.11
N THR A 35 -4.30 16.13 6.07
CA THR A 35 -5.65 16.27 6.64
C THR A 35 -6.68 16.31 5.50
N GLY A 36 -7.96 16.14 5.85
CA GLY A 36 -9.09 16.27 4.92
C GLY A 36 -9.78 14.96 4.58
N LEU A 37 -10.93 15.06 3.90
CA LEU A 37 -11.78 13.92 3.58
C LEU A 37 -11.27 13.22 2.31
N TRP A 38 -11.24 11.89 2.35
CA TRP A 38 -10.93 11.05 1.21
C TRP A 38 -12.15 10.22 0.83
N VAL A 39 -12.38 10.06 -0.47
CA VAL A 39 -13.46 9.22 -1.00
C VAL A 39 -12.87 8.00 -1.71
N THR A 40 -13.46 6.83 -1.50
CA THR A 40 -13.11 5.62 -2.25
C THR A 40 -13.93 5.55 -3.53
N GLN A 41 -13.27 5.47 -4.68
CA GLN A 41 -13.90 5.35 -5.99
C GLN A 41 -13.51 4.02 -6.63
N LYS A 42 -14.51 3.18 -6.94
CA LYS A 42 -14.28 1.99 -7.76
C LYS A 42 -14.04 2.41 -9.22
N ILE A 43 -13.01 1.85 -9.84
CA ILE A 43 -12.74 1.95 -11.27
C ILE A 43 -13.20 0.65 -11.93
N SER A 44 -13.96 0.75 -13.02
CA SER A 44 -14.24 -0.38 -13.92
C SER A 44 -14.72 0.15 -15.27
N GLU A 45 -14.31 -0.48 -16.38
CA GLU A 45 -14.68 -0.08 -17.75
C GLU A 45 -16.20 0.07 -17.93
N ALA A 46 -16.97 -0.89 -17.41
CA ALA A 46 -18.42 -0.93 -17.57
C ALA A 46 -19.19 0.16 -16.81
N ALA A 47 -18.54 0.90 -15.90
CA ALA A 47 -19.24 1.82 -14.97
C ALA A 47 -18.81 3.29 -15.06
N ALA A 48 -17.86 3.64 -15.94
CA ALA A 48 -17.22 4.95 -15.90
C ALA A 48 -18.03 6.05 -16.59
N ASN A 49 -18.98 6.66 -15.86
CA ASN A 49 -19.48 8.00 -16.19
C ASN A 49 -18.48 9.05 -15.66
N LEU A 50 -17.48 9.39 -16.47
CA LEU A 50 -16.39 10.28 -16.08
C LEU A 50 -16.84 11.72 -15.79
N SER A 51 -17.89 12.21 -16.45
CA SER A 51 -18.41 13.56 -16.19
C SER A 51 -19.16 13.63 -14.87
N ALA A 52 -19.96 12.61 -14.54
CA ALA A 52 -20.60 12.51 -13.23
C ALA A 52 -19.55 12.34 -12.11
N PHE A 53 -18.50 11.55 -12.34
CA PHE A 53 -17.38 11.44 -11.40
C PHE A 53 -16.72 12.80 -11.18
N GLU A 54 -16.35 13.52 -12.23
CA GLU A 54 -15.76 14.86 -12.10
C GLU A 54 -16.68 15.81 -11.32
N ALA A 55 -17.97 15.86 -11.66
CA ALA A 55 -18.95 16.71 -11.01
C ALA A 55 -19.07 16.39 -9.51
N ALA A 56 -19.08 15.11 -9.13
CA ALA A 56 -19.13 14.68 -7.74
C ALA A 56 -17.88 15.10 -6.95
N ILE A 57 -16.69 14.97 -7.54
CA ILE A 57 -15.45 15.40 -6.87
C ILE A 57 -15.39 16.92 -6.73
N ARG A 58 -15.72 17.68 -7.78
CA ARG A 58 -15.73 19.15 -7.74
C ARG A 58 -16.81 19.72 -6.82
N GLY A 59 -17.95 19.03 -6.70
CA GLY A 59 -19.08 19.46 -5.89
C GLY A 59 -18.86 19.35 -4.39
N ASN A 60 -17.79 18.67 -3.94
CA ASN A 60 -17.48 18.51 -2.52
C ASN A 60 -16.16 19.22 -2.14
N PRO A 61 -16.21 20.46 -1.62
CA PRO A 61 -15.01 21.23 -1.28
C PRO A 61 -14.21 20.68 -0.09
N HIS A 62 -14.74 19.67 0.62
CA HIS A 62 -14.05 19.05 1.75
C HIS A 62 -13.15 17.87 1.33
N LEU A 63 -13.23 17.43 0.07
CA LEU A 63 -12.36 16.37 -0.44
C LEU A 63 -10.94 16.88 -0.62
N SER A 64 -9.99 16.11 -0.09
CA SER A 64 -8.54 16.33 -0.24
C SER A 64 -7.87 15.27 -1.11
N GLY A 65 -8.60 14.22 -1.47
CA GLY A 65 -8.14 13.21 -2.42
C GLY A 65 -9.13 12.08 -2.66
N VAL A 66 -8.74 11.19 -3.57
CA VAL A 66 -9.53 10.03 -4.00
C VAL A 66 -8.69 8.76 -3.88
N CYS A 67 -9.21 7.75 -3.18
CA CYS A 67 -8.63 6.41 -3.19
C CYS A 67 -9.27 5.60 -4.34
N LEU A 68 -8.50 5.35 -5.40
CA LEU A 68 -8.92 4.66 -6.60
C LEU A 68 -8.77 3.15 -6.43
N HIS A 69 -9.86 2.40 -6.55
CA HIS A 69 -9.88 0.95 -6.35
C HIS A 69 -10.18 0.22 -7.67
N ALA A 70 -9.25 -0.64 -8.10
CA ALA A 70 -9.43 -1.53 -9.26
C ALA A 70 -9.23 -2.99 -8.85
N GLY A 71 -10.01 -3.91 -9.42
CA GLY A 71 -9.74 -5.35 -9.31
C GLY A 71 -8.63 -5.77 -10.26
N TRP A 72 -7.76 -6.69 -9.85
CA TRP A 72 -6.66 -7.15 -10.71
C TRP A 72 -7.15 -7.74 -12.05
N LYS A 73 -8.18 -8.60 -12.03
CA LYS A 73 -8.81 -9.15 -13.24
C LYS A 73 -9.47 -8.10 -14.13
N GLU A 74 -9.78 -6.91 -13.62
CA GLU A 74 -10.35 -5.82 -14.43
C GLU A 74 -9.28 -5.14 -15.28
N ILE A 75 -7.99 -5.26 -14.92
CA ILE A 75 -6.87 -4.67 -15.68
C ILE A 75 -6.00 -5.72 -16.36
N GLU A 76 -6.18 -7.01 -16.07
CA GLU A 76 -5.38 -8.06 -16.67
C GLU A 76 -6.20 -9.33 -16.84
N ASN A 77 -6.90 -9.42 -17.97
CA ASN A 77 -7.71 -10.60 -18.31
C ASN A 77 -6.86 -11.76 -18.81
N GLU A 78 -5.72 -11.46 -19.45
CA GLU A 78 -4.79 -12.43 -20.02
C GLU A 78 -3.38 -12.17 -19.50
N ALA A 79 -2.60 -13.24 -19.32
CA ALA A 79 -1.26 -13.16 -18.74
C ALA A 79 -0.37 -12.15 -19.48
N GLY A 80 0.12 -11.14 -18.77
CA GLY A 80 1.04 -10.13 -19.31
C GLY A 80 0.36 -9.03 -20.14
N LYS A 81 -0.94 -9.12 -20.42
CA LYS A 81 -1.68 -8.12 -21.20
C LYS A 81 -2.47 -7.21 -20.25
N LEU A 82 -1.79 -6.21 -19.71
CA LEU A 82 -2.44 -5.21 -18.87
C LEU A 82 -3.14 -4.14 -19.69
N ASP A 83 -4.37 -3.84 -19.32
CA ASP A 83 -5.16 -2.73 -19.80
C ASP A 83 -5.38 -1.72 -18.66
N PHE A 84 -4.70 -0.59 -18.76
CA PHE A 84 -4.80 0.51 -17.81
C PHE A 84 -5.83 1.58 -18.22
N SER A 85 -6.56 1.39 -19.33
CA SER A 85 -7.36 2.45 -19.95
C SER A 85 -8.37 3.09 -19.00
N SER A 86 -9.04 2.30 -18.16
CA SER A 86 -9.97 2.82 -17.16
C SER A 86 -9.29 3.61 -16.06
N ILE A 87 -8.11 3.17 -15.61
CA ILE A 87 -7.33 3.86 -14.60
C ILE A 87 -6.82 5.19 -15.19
N ASP A 88 -6.28 5.17 -16.40
CA ASP A 88 -5.76 6.36 -17.08
C ASP A 88 -6.84 7.41 -17.32
N LYS A 89 -8.01 7.00 -17.80
CA LYS A 89 -9.15 7.91 -18.00
C LYS A 89 -9.58 8.57 -16.70
N THR A 90 -9.61 7.81 -15.60
CA THR A 90 -9.97 8.33 -14.28
C THR A 90 -8.90 9.29 -13.74
N ILE A 91 -7.62 8.92 -13.84
CA ILE A 91 -6.49 9.76 -13.44
C ILE A 91 -6.43 11.04 -14.29
N ALA A 92 -6.75 10.99 -15.58
CA ALA A 92 -6.81 12.17 -16.43
C ALA A 92 -7.85 13.20 -15.93
N VAL A 93 -8.98 12.74 -15.40
CA VAL A 93 -9.94 13.62 -14.70
C VAL A 93 -9.29 14.26 -13.48
N LEU A 94 -8.66 13.46 -12.61
CA LEU A 94 -8.03 13.94 -11.39
C LEU A 94 -6.89 14.94 -11.66
N ARG A 95 -6.06 14.68 -12.68
CA ARG A 95 -5.03 15.60 -13.17
C ARG A 95 -5.60 16.94 -13.60
N ARG A 96 -6.66 16.92 -14.42
CA ARG A 96 -7.31 18.14 -14.92
C ARG A 96 -7.89 18.99 -13.80
N ILE A 97 -8.34 18.38 -12.71
CA ILE A 97 -8.93 19.10 -11.56
C ILE A 97 -7.94 19.33 -10.41
N GLY A 98 -6.69 18.88 -10.55
CA GLY A 98 -5.65 19.02 -9.52
C GLY A 98 -5.89 18.19 -8.26
N MET A 99 -6.67 17.10 -8.35
CA MET A 99 -7.02 16.27 -7.20
C MET A 99 -5.98 15.16 -6.98
N LYS A 100 -5.52 15.03 -5.74
CA LYS A 100 -4.59 13.97 -5.33
C LYS A 100 -5.29 12.62 -5.29
N TYR A 101 -4.53 11.55 -5.51
CA TYR A 101 -5.06 10.20 -5.47
C TYR A 101 -4.12 9.18 -4.86
N GLU A 102 -4.72 8.09 -4.43
CA GLU A 102 -4.06 6.87 -3.98
C GLU A 102 -4.53 5.71 -4.85
N LEU A 103 -3.64 4.78 -5.19
CA LEU A 103 -3.99 3.59 -5.99
C LEU A 103 -4.15 2.35 -5.12
N SER A 104 -5.26 1.63 -5.30
CA SER A 104 -5.52 0.34 -4.69
C SER A 104 -5.84 -0.69 -5.77
N LEU A 105 -4.90 -1.61 -5.99
CA LEU A 105 -5.14 -2.78 -6.85
C LEU A 105 -5.44 -3.99 -5.98
N LYS A 106 -6.67 -4.49 -5.96
CA LYS A 106 -7.03 -5.66 -5.13
C LYS A 106 -6.92 -6.97 -5.92
N PRO A 107 -6.18 -7.98 -5.41
CA PRO A 107 -6.22 -9.34 -5.93
C PRO A 107 -7.41 -10.08 -5.30
N GLY A 108 -7.20 -11.05 -4.41
CA GLY A 108 -8.28 -11.76 -3.73
C GLY A 108 -9.23 -12.42 -4.73
N VAL A 109 -10.54 -12.21 -4.60
CA VAL A 109 -11.53 -12.68 -5.60
C VAL A 109 -11.43 -12.00 -6.97
N ASP A 110 -10.62 -10.96 -7.09
CA ASP A 110 -10.30 -10.30 -8.34
C ASP A 110 -8.98 -10.78 -8.93
N THR A 111 -8.43 -11.89 -8.44
CA THR A 111 -7.31 -12.56 -9.12
C THR A 111 -7.78 -13.07 -10.49
N PRO A 112 -7.05 -12.79 -11.59
CA PRO A 112 -7.41 -13.27 -12.93
C PRO A 112 -7.49 -14.79 -13.03
N ALA A 113 -8.42 -15.30 -13.84
CA ALA A 113 -8.62 -16.73 -14.02
C ALA A 113 -7.36 -17.43 -14.56
N TYR A 114 -6.58 -16.75 -15.41
CA TYR A 114 -5.35 -17.31 -16.00
C TYR A 114 -4.32 -17.69 -14.93
N VAL A 115 -4.29 -17.00 -13.78
CA VAL A 115 -3.33 -17.30 -12.69
C VAL A 115 -3.62 -18.69 -12.11
N PHE A 116 -4.89 -19.05 -11.97
CA PHE A 116 -5.29 -20.39 -11.53
C PHE A 116 -5.08 -21.43 -12.63
N GLN A 117 -5.29 -21.08 -13.89
CA GLN A 117 -5.00 -21.96 -15.04
C GLN A 117 -3.50 -22.27 -15.17
N GLN A 118 -2.62 -21.37 -14.73
CA GLN A 118 -1.18 -21.59 -14.62
C GLN A 118 -0.80 -22.51 -13.45
N GLY A 119 -1.74 -22.86 -12.57
CA GLY A 119 -1.54 -23.80 -11.47
C GLY A 119 -1.41 -23.17 -10.09
N ALA A 120 -1.68 -21.87 -9.94
CA ALA A 120 -1.66 -21.23 -8.62
C ALA A 120 -2.66 -21.90 -7.66
N GLN A 121 -2.21 -22.23 -6.45
CA GLN A 121 -3.09 -22.77 -5.42
C GLN A 121 -4.19 -21.77 -5.03
N SER A 122 -5.36 -22.31 -4.69
CA SER A 122 -6.52 -21.50 -4.30
C SER A 122 -7.36 -22.18 -3.22
N VAL A 123 -8.18 -21.37 -2.57
CA VAL A 123 -9.22 -21.80 -1.63
C VAL A 123 -10.58 -21.36 -2.18
N GLN A 124 -11.51 -22.31 -2.27
CA GLN A 124 -12.91 -22.02 -2.51
C GLN A 124 -13.60 -21.64 -1.20
N THR A 125 -14.41 -20.59 -1.23
CA THR A 125 -15.26 -20.15 -0.11
C THR A 125 -16.57 -19.59 -0.67
N SER A 126 -17.38 -18.91 0.14
CA SER A 126 -18.61 -18.26 -0.31
C SER A 126 -18.70 -16.84 0.21
N VAL A 127 -19.46 -16.01 -0.49
CA VAL A 127 -19.67 -14.60 -0.12
C VAL A 127 -20.59 -14.55 1.10
N THR A 128 -20.11 -13.91 2.18
CA THR A 128 -20.79 -13.90 3.48
C THR A 128 -21.50 -12.59 3.82
N ASN A 129 -21.27 -11.53 3.05
CA ASN A 129 -21.93 -10.25 3.30
C ASN A 129 -23.31 -10.24 2.62
N PRO A 130 -24.43 -10.20 3.38
CA PRO A 130 -25.78 -10.24 2.83
C PRO A 130 -26.16 -9.01 2.01
N HIS A 131 -25.41 -7.91 2.14
CA HIS A 131 -25.61 -6.69 1.36
C HIS A 131 -24.94 -6.74 -0.02
N ARG A 132 -24.27 -7.84 -0.37
CA ARG A 132 -23.71 -8.04 -1.71
C ARG A 132 -24.72 -8.81 -2.57
N ARG A 133 -24.84 -8.40 -3.83
CA ARG A 133 -25.73 -9.06 -4.82
C ARG A 133 -25.42 -10.55 -4.99
N ASN A 134 -24.15 -10.93 -4.86
CA ASN A 134 -23.67 -12.30 -4.97
C ASN A 134 -23.57 -13.01 -3.61
N PHE A 135 -24.40 -12.63 -2.64
CA PHE A 135 -24.43 -13.30 -1.33
C PHE A 135 -24.70 -14.80 -1.49
N GLY A 136 -23.91 -15.62 -0.79
CA GLY A 136 -24.00 -17.08 -0.84
C GLY A 136 -23.26 -17.72 -2.03
N GLU A 137 -22.91 -16.97 -3.07
CA GLU A 137 -22.18 -17.53 -4.22
C GLU A 137 -20.79 -18.02 -3.83
N ALA A 138 -20.36 -19.11 -4.47
CA ALA A 138 -19.01 -19.64 -4.33
C ALA A 138 -17.99 -18.72 -5.02
N VAL A 139 -16.86 -18.49 -4.36
CA VAL A 139 -15.77 -17.65 -4.86
C VAL A 139 -14.42 -18.28 -4.58
N THR A 140 -13.47 -18.02 -5.47
CA THR A 140 -12.10 -18.51 -5.40
C THR A 140 -11.17 -17.40 -4.93
N VAL A 141 -10.28 -17.72 -3.99
CA VAL A 141 -9.25 -16.81 -3.47
C VAL A 141 -7.89 -17.48 -3.63
N PRO A 142 -6.86 -16.80 -4.16
CA PRO A 142 -5.53 -17.39 -4.25
C PRO A 142 -4.93 -17.64 -2.87
N VAL A 143 -4.06 -18.64 -2.79
CA VAL A 143 -3.18 -18.82 -1.64
C VAL A 143 -2.07 -17.73 -1.72
N PRO A 144 -1.95 -16.78 -0.78
CA PRO A 144 -1.07 -15.62 -0.97
C PRO A 144 0.43 -15.93 -0.99
N TRP A 145 0.82 -17.10 -0.47
CA TRP A 145 2.20 -17.60 -0.49
C TRP A 145 2.47 -18.59 -1.65
N ASP A 146 1.53 -18.75 -2.57
CA ASP A 146 1.76 -19.55 -3.77
C ASP A 146 2.72 -18.83 -4.73
N PRO A 147 3.76 -19.51 -5.25
CA PRO A 147 4.78 -18.87 -6.08
C PRO A 147 4.25 -18.37 -7.43
N ILE A 148 3.26 -19.04 -8.04
CA ILE A 148 2.69 -18.63 -9.33
C ILE A 148 1.82 -17.39 -9.14
N TYR A 149 1.02 -17.37 -8.07
CA TYR A 149 0.30 -16.15 -7.67
C TYR A 149 1.30 -15.00 -7.45
N GLN A 150 2.35 -15.25 -6.67
CA GLN A 150 3.28 -14.19 -6.31
C GLN A 150 4.01 -13.61 -7.50
N GLN A 151 4.54 -14.46 -8.39
CA GLN A 151 5.21 -14.03 -9.61
C GLN A 151 4.34 -13.10 -10.46
N ASN A 152 3.09 -13.50 -10.68
CA ASN A 152 2.16 -12.71 -11.50
C ASN A 152 1.80 -11.39 -10.83
N PHE A 153 1.49 -11.39 -9.53
CA PHE A 153 1.07 -10.18 -8.84
C PHE A 153 2.24 -9.19 -8.68
N SER A 154 3.45 -9.67 -8.38
CA SER A 154 4.66 -8.84 -8.32
C SER A 154 4.97 -8.14 -9.63
N ARG A 155 4.78 -8.82 -10.77
CA ARG A 155 4.92 -8.20 -12.10
C ARG A 155 3.95 -7.04 -12.29
N VAL A 156 2.70 -7.20 -11.86
CA VAL A 156 1.66 -6.17 -12.01
C VAL A 156 1.95 -4.96 -11.13
N ILE A 157 2.44 -5.17 -9.91
CA ILE A 157 2.90 -4.10 -9.01
C ILE A 157 4.03 -3.30 -9.65
N ALA A 158 5.03 -3.98 -10.24
CA ALA A 158 6.13 -3.31 -10.92
C ALA A 158 5.64 -2.43 -12.09
N GLN A 159 4.73 -2.95 -12.92
CA GLN A 159 4.17 -2.19 -14.05
C GLN A 159 3.29 -1.01 -13.61
N LEU A 160 2.56 -1.14 -12.49
CA LEU A 160 1.87 -0.01 -11.88
C LEU A 160 2.84 1.08 -11.45
N GLY A 161 3.97 0.70 -10.82
CA GLY A 161 5.03 1.62 -10.44
C GLY A 161 5.64 2.34 -11.63
N GLU A 162 6.02 1.60 -12.67
CA GLU A 162 6.54 2.16 -13.93
C GLU A 162 5.58 3.19 -14.55
N ARG A 163 4.27 2.97 -14.43
CA ARG A 163 3.25 3.84 -15.04
C ARG A 163 2.90 5.07 -14.19
N TYR A 164 2.81 4.92 -12.88
CA TYR A 164 2.17 5.93 -12.02
C TYR A 164 3.07 6.54 -10.94
N ALA A 165 4.24 5.95 -10.63
CA ALA A 165 5.12 6.47 -9.56
C ALA A 165 5.79 7.81 -9.89
N ALA A 166 5.72 8.28 -11.14
CA ALA A 166 6.20 9.61 -11.52
C ALA A 166 5.11 10.69 -11.49
N ASP A 167 3.84 10.33 -11.25
CA ASP A 167 2.75 11.30 -11.21
C ASP A 167 2.75 12.06 -9.87
N PRO A 168 2.92 13.40 -9.87
CA PRO A 168 2.96 14.18 -8.63
C PRO A 168 1.62 14.21 -7.87
N LEU A 169 0.52 13.83 -8.51
CA LEU A 169 -0.79 13.68 -7.87
C LEU A 169 -1.03 12.28 -7.31
N CYS A 170 -0.23 11.29 -7.70
CA CYS A 170 -0.18 10.01 -7.00
C CYS A 170 0.55 10.22 -5.69
N ILE A 171 -0.15 10.10 -4.58
CA ILE A 171 0.44 10.40 -3.27
C ILE A 171 0.65 9.17 -2.40
N GLY A 172 0.09 8.03 -2.80
CA GLY A 172 0.11 6.80 -2.05
C GLY A 172 -0.37 5.58 -2.84
N VAL A 173 -0.12 4.41 -2.28
CA VAL A 173 -0.64 3.12 -2.73
C VAL A 173 -1.14 2.31 -1.54
N VAL A 174 -2.16 1.50 -1.76
CA VAL A 174 -2.67 0.58 -0.75
C VAL A 174 -1.91 -0.74 -0.85
N LEU A 175 -1.31 -1.18 0.27
CA LEU A 175 -0.72 -2.51 0.42
C LEU A 175 -1.81 -3.58 0.34
N THR A 176 -1.92 -4.17 -0.84
CA THR A 176 -2.72 -5.36 -1.10
C THR A 176 -1.79 -6.53 -1.41
N CYS A 177 -2.19 -7.73 -1.00
CA CYS A 177 -1.48 -8.99 -1.28
C CYS A 177 -2.23 -10.21 -0.77
N ALA A 178 -2.78 -10.15 0.44
CA ALA A 178 -3.59 -11.19 1.05
C ALA A 178 -4.95 -10.59 1.43
N ASN A 179 -5.87 -10.64 0.48
CA ASN A 179 -7.17 -9.98 0.58
C ASN A 179 -8.29 -10.95 0.19
N PHE A 180 -9.50 -10.73 0.72
CA PHE A 180 -10.68 -11.49 0.30
C PHE A 180 -11.47 -10.76 -0.79
N MET A 181 -12.40 -9.88 -0.41
CA MET A 181 -13.34 -9.19 -1.33
C MET A 181 -13.07 -7.68 -1.47
N GLY A 182 -12.26 -7.11 -0.59
CA GLY A 182 -11.89 -5.69 -0.56
C GLY A 182 -10.39 -5.53 -0.39
N ALA A 183 -9.90 -4.30 -0.32
CA ALA A 183 -8.48 -4.01 -0.11
C ALA A 183 -8.01 -4.25 1.34
N GLU A 184 -8.93 -4.58 2.25
CA GLU A 184 -8.60 -4.87 3.65
C GLU A 184 -7.79 -6.15 3.82
N MET A 185 -6.83 -6.12 4.75
CA MET A 185 -6.00 -7.23 5.21
C MET A 185 -6.84 -8.27 5.96
N HIS A 186 -7.59 -9.07 5.21
CA HIS A 186 -8.17 -10.29 5.73
C HIS A 186 -8.41 -11.30 4.61
N LEU A 187 -8.17 -12.56 4.94
CA LEU A 187 -8.60 -13.71 4.15
C LEU A 187 -10.02 -14.13 4.54
N PRO A 188 -10.64 -15.07 3.80
CA PRO A 188 -11.79 -15.83 4.27
C PRO A 188 -11.56 -16.36 5.68
N LYS A 189 -12.47 -16.03 6.60
CA LYS A 189 -12.25 -16.18 8.05
C LYS A 189 -13.33 -16.97 8.76
N ARG A 190 -14.21 -17.70 8.06
CA ARG A 190 -15.15 -18.61 8.72
C ARG A 190 -14.40 -19.82 9.31
N PRO A 191 -14.98 -20.56 10.28
CA PRO A 191 -14.33 -21.74 10.84
C PRO A 191 -13.82 -22.73 9.77
N GLU A 192 -14.63 -23.00 8.76
CA GLU A 192 -14.30 -23.88 7.63
C GLU A 192 -13.19 -23.31 6.74
N ASP A 193 -13.11 -21.99 6.58
CA ASP A 193 -12.03 -21.34 5.83
C ASP A 193 -10.72 -21.40 6.60
N ARG A 194 -10.77 -21.13 7.92
CA ARG A 194 -9.60 -21.24 8.81
C ARG A 194 -9.06 -22.67 8.87
N ALA A 195 -9.91 -23.69 8.78
CA ALA A 195 -9.47 -25.07 8.71
C ALA A 195 -8.64 -25.33 7.44
N LYS A 196 -9.03 -24.77 6.29
CA LYS A 196 -8.27 -24.88 5.03
C LYS A 196 -6.91 -24.18 5.11
N TRP A 197 -6.82 -23.01 5.74
CA TRP A 197 -5.54 -22.35 5.95
C TRP A 197 -4.63 -23.15 6.88
N LYS A 198 -5.19 -23.68 7.98
CA LYS A 198 -4.46 -24.54 8.92
C LYS A 198 -3.94 -25.83 8.28
N SER A 199 -4.69 -26.43 7.36
CA SER A 199 -4.24 -27.65 6.66
C SER A 199 -3.05 -27.40 5.73
N MET A 200 -2.75 -26.13 5.40
CA MET A 200 -1.56 -25.75 4.60
C MET A 200 -0.30 -25.53 5.47
N GLY A 201 -0.34 -25.94 6.73
CA GLY A 201 0.76 -25.87 7.69
C GLY A 201 0.84 -24.53 8.41
N ASN A 202 2.06 -24.03 8.62
CA ASN A 202 2.33 -22.78 9.32
C ASN A 202 1.92 -21.55 8.48
N TYR A 203 0.62 -21.33 8.35
CA TYR A 203 0.04 -20.26 7.53
C TYR A 203 0.29 -18.86 8.11
N GLU A 204 0.50 -18.74 9.42
CA GLU A 204 0.75 -17.46 10.10
C GLU A 204 2.12 -16.89 9.71
N ASP A 205 3.18 -17.69 9.82
CA ASP A 205 4.52 -17.27 9.37
C ASP A 205 4.57 -17.03 7.86
N LYS A 206 3.85 -17.86 7.09
CA LYS A 206 3.73 -17.65 5.63
C LYS A 206 3.06 -16.32 5.31
N LEU A 207 1.98 -15.97 5.99
CA LEU A 207 1.31 -14.67 5.81
C LEU A 207 2.20 -13.50 6.21
N LEU A 208 2.91 -13.60 7.34
CA LEU A 208 3.85 -12.56 7.75
C LEU A 208 4.91 -12.32 6.67
N LYS A 209 5.50 -13.39 6.13
CA LYS A 209 6.46 -13.31 5.02
C LYS A 209 5.86 -12.69 3.75
N VAL A 210 4.60 -13.00 3.43
CA VAL A 210 3.87 -12.37 2.33
C VAL A 210 3.77 -10.86 2.54
N TYR A 211 3.34 -10.42 3.73
CA TYR A 211 3.22 -8.99 4.02
C TYR A 211 4.58 -8.27 3.99
N CYS A 212 5.64 -8.87 4.53
CA CYS A 212 6.99 -8.30 4.42
C CYS A 212 7.43 -8.15 2.96
N LYS A 213 7.36 -9.24 2.17
CA LYS A 213 7.70 -9.24 0.74
C LYS A 213 6.95 -8.16 -0.03
N TYR A 214 5.63 -8.09 0.15
CA TYR A 214 4.81 -7.13 -0.61
C TYR A 214 4.96 -5.69 -0.12
N THR A 215 5.28 -5.47 1.17
CA THR A 215 5.68 -4.14 1.64
C THR A 215 6.92 -3.66 0.88
N ASP A 216 7.94 -4.52 0.74
CA ASP A 216 9.16 -4.19 0.01
C ASP A 216 8.90 -3.97 -1.49
N GLU A 217 8.06 -4.80 -2.11
CA GLU A 217 7.74 -4.66 -3.54
C GLU A 217 6.92 -3.41 -3.86
N TRP A 218 5.92 -3.08 -3.04
CA TRP A 218 5.17 -1.84 -3.19
C TRP A 218 6.07 -0.62 -2.94
N ALA A 219 6.95 -0.67 -1.92
CA ALA A 219 7.92 0.38 -1.66
C ALA A 219 8.91 0.56 -2.81
N LYS A 220 9.38 -0.55 -3.40
CA LYS A 220 10.26 -0.51 -4.57
C LYS A 220 9.58 0.08 -5.79
N ALA A 221 8.32 -0.29 -6.05
CA ALA A 221 7.55 0.22 -7.18
C ALA A 221 7.17 1.70 -7.02
N PHE A 222 6.99 2.17 -5.78
CA PHE A 222 6.59 3.54 -5.45
C PHE A 222 7.50 4.18 -4.38
N PRO A 223 8.79 4.45 -4.69
CA PRO A 223 9.83 4.75 -3.70
C PRO A 223 9.66 6.07 -2.93
N HIS A 224 8.77 6.95 -3.40
CA HIS A 224 8.51 8.26 -2.79
C HIS A 224 7.05 8.42 -2.33
N HIS A 225 6.28 7.33 -2.28
CA HIS A 225 4.86 7.38 -1.97
C HIS A 225 4.58 6.79 -0.59
N GLN A 226 3.44 7.17 -0.02
CA GLN A 226 2.93 6.52 1.18
C GLN A 226 2.42 5.12 0.84
N ILE A 227 2.67 4.16 1.72
CA ILE A 227 2.05 2.83 1.66
C ILE A 227 1.03 2.78 2.78
N SER A 228 -0.24 2.63 2.43
CA SER A 228 -1.32 2.47 3.39
C SER A 228 -1.70 1.01 3.55
N LEU A 229 -1.98 0.57 4.78
CA LEU A 229 -2.48 -0.76 5.05
C LEU A 229 -3.92 -0.65 5.56
N HIS A 230 -4.87 -1.18 4.79
CA HIS A 230 -6.27 -1.22 5.19
C HIS A 230 -6.50 -2.40 6.13
N LEU A 231 -6.86 -2.14 7.39
CA LEU A 231 -7.04 -3.18 8.41
C LEU A 231 -8.52 -3.54 8.57
N SER A 232 -8.80 -4.83 8.83
CA SER A 232 -10.14 -5.32 9.14
C SER A 232 -10.25 -5.80 10.59
N LYS A 233 -11.32 -5.35 11.25
CA LYS A 233 -11.76 -5.54 12.65
C LYS A 233 -10.73 -5.29 13.76
N VAL A 234 -11.01 -4.22 14.51
CA VAL A 234 -10.40 -3.89 15.80
C VAL A 234 -10.99 -4.73 16.97
N LEU A 235 -12.29 -5.11 16.97
CA LEU A 235 -12.88 -5.99 18.01
C LEU A 235 -14.02 -6.89 17.50
N ASN A 236 -14.18 -8.06 18.12
CA ASN A 236 -15.35 -8.94 18.01
C ASN A 236 -16.40 -8.58 19.08
N LEU A 237 -17.08 -7.45 18.93
CA LEU A 237 -18.17 -7.09 19.84
C LEU A 237 -19.47 -7.78 19.42
N PRO A 238 -20.20 -8.46 20.34
CA PRO A 238 -21.56 -8.90 20.08
C PRO A 238 -22.46 -7.68 19.83
N SER A 239 -23.43 -7.84 18.93
CA SER A 239 -24.38 -6.79 18.51
C SER A 239 -25.14 -6.13 19.67
N SER A 240 -25.26 -6.83 20.80
CA SER A 240 -25.91 -6.35 22.03
C SER A 240 -25.20 -5.18 22.74
N ARG A 241 -23.94 -4.87 22.41
CA ARG A 241 -23.23 -3.74 23.04
C ARG A 241 -23.41 -2.39 22.34
N LEU A 242 -23.69 -2.36 21.04
CA LEU A 242 -23.87 -1.12 20.29
C LEU A 242 -25.25 -0.49 20.46
N SER A 243 -26.24 -1.23 20.97
CA SER A 243 -27.57 -0.71 21.26
C SER A 243 -27.68 -0.03 22.64
N LYS A 244 -26.60 0.03 23.43
CA LYS A 244 -26.62 0.54 24.82
C LYS A 244 -25.68 1.71 25.10
N SER A 245 -24.89 2.16 24.13
CA SER A 245 -24.04 3.33 24.33
C SER A 245 -24.45 4.44 23.37
N GLY A 246 -25.37 5.30 23.83
CA GLY A 246 -25.16 6.73 23.59
C GLY A 246 -23.76 7.12 24.07
N TRP A 247 -23.26 8.26 23.63
CA TRP A 247 -21.99 8.91 23.99
C TRP A 247 -20.89 8.87 22.92
N VAL A 248 -20.88 9.98 22.19
CA VAL A 248 -19.73 10.66 21.60
C VAL A 248 -18.99 11.44 22.70
N GLN A 249 -17.66 11.19 22.85
CA GLN A 249 -16.52 12.06 23.30
C GLN A 249 -16.45 12.55 24.79
N PRO A 250 -15.28 12.99 25.35
CA PRO A 250 -13.97 13.35 24.74
C PRO A 250 -12.66 12.86 25.43
N TRP A 251 -11.56 13.18 24.72
CA TRP A 251 -10.08 13.15 24.87
C TRP A 251 -9.30 13.18 26.23
N TRP A 252 -7.97 12.93 26.07
CA TRP A 252 -6.78 12.89 26.98
C TRP A 252 -6.56 11.58 27.77
N GLY A 253 -5.39 10.95 27.86
CA GLY A 253 -4.00 11.21 27.48
C GLY A 253 -3.09 10.55 28.53
N THR A 254 -2.07 9.78 28.14
CA THR A 254 -0.72 9.65 28.78
C THR A 254 0.03 8.37 28.34
N ASN A 255 1.25 8.61 27.85
CA ASN A 255 2.50 7.85 28.02
C ASN A 255 2.61 6.39 27.59
N GLY A 256 3.44 6.19 26.56
CA GLY A 256 4.04 4.90 26.21
C GLY A 256 5.23 4.99 25.26
N LEU A 257 6.10 6.00 25.43
CA LEU A 257 7.43 6.01 24.79
C LEU A 257 8.38 5.07 25.56
N ARG A 258 9.11 4.20 24.85
CA ARG A 258 10.31 3.53 25.38
C ARG A 258 11.55 4.42 25.18
N PRO A 259 12.61 4.27 26.01
CA PRO A 259 13.65 5.29 26.17
C PRO A 259 14.62 5.52 25.01
N ASN A 260 14.58 4.74 23.91
CA ASN A 260 15.66 4.75 22.90
C ASN A 260 15.24 4.98 21.43
N GLY A 261 14.03 5.47 21.16
CA GLY A 261 13.73 6.22 19.93
C GLY A 261 14.13 5.63 18.56
N ARG A 262 14.26 4.31 18.38
CA ARG A 262 14.52 3.69 17.07
C ARG A 262 13.32 2.85 16.61
N PRO A 263 12.89 2.95 15.34
CA PRO A 263 11.98 2.00 14.73
C PRO A 263 12.65 0.63 14.63
N GLN A 264 11.93 -0.42 15.00
CA GLN A 264 12.39 -1.79 14.89
C GLN A 264 12.06 -2.32 13.48
N CYS A 265 13.07 -2.55 12.65
CA CYS A 265 12.93 -3.42 11.48
C CYS A 265 12.62 -4.85 11.95
N CYS A 266 11.73 -5.55 11.25
CA CYS A 266 11.41 -6.95 11.53
C CYS A 266 12.69 -7.81 11.47
N PRO A 267 12.94 -8.71 12.45
CA PRO A 267 14.01 -9.68 12.33
C PRO A 267 13.64 -10.74 11.28
N CYS A 268 14.55 -10.97 10.33
CA CYS A 268 14.51 -12.10 9.39
C CYS A 268 14.74 -13.44 10.09
#